data_AF-A0A8J7NEE7-F1
#
_entry.id   AF-A0A8J7NEE7-F1
#
_cell.length_a   1.000
_cell.length_b   1.000
_cell.length_c   1.000
_cell.angle_alpha   90.00
_cell.angle_beta   90.00
_cell.angle_gamma   90.00
#
_symmetry.space_group_name_H-M   'P 1'
#
loop_
_entity.id
_entity.type
_entity.pdbx_description
1 polymer ?
#
loop_
_entity_poly.entity_id
_entity_poly.type
_entity_poly.pdbx_seq_one_letter_code
_entity_poly.pdbx_strand_id
1 'polypeptide(L)' 'MRTTSLFAPAVIAALAAGAAGAGTLDDVKARGVLKCGVNTGFAGFAYPDAQGKWQGFDVAICKAVAAAVLGDAEKVEYVP' A
#
# COMPACT_ATOMS: atom_id res chain seq x y z
N MET A 1 19.17 30.37 -48.38
CA MET A 1 17.92 29.94 -47.72
C MET A 1 18.00 28.43 -47.55
N ARG A 2 18.42 27.90 -46.39
CA ARG A 2 17.58 27.65 -45.18
C ARG A 2 16.35 26.79 -45.51
N THR A 3 16.58 25.51 -45.75
CA THR A 3 15.56 24.45 -45.59
C THR A 3 16.07 23.47 -44.54
N THR A 4 16.19 23.97 -43.31
CA THR A 4 16.39 23.16 -42.10
C THR A 4 15.13 22.35 -41.83
N SER A 5 15.25 21.02 -41.92
CA SER A 5 14.24 20.01 -41.61
C SER A 5 13.48 20.29 -40.32
N LEU A 6 12.17 20.51 -40.44
CA LEU A 6 11.19 20.55 -39.37
C LEU A 6 10.47 19.20 -39.28
N PHE A 7 11.13 18.14 -38.81
CA PHE A 7 10.49 16.85 -38.56
C PHE A 7 11.09 16.12 -37.33
N ALA A 8 11.45 16.87 -36.29
CA ALA A 8 12.17 16.30 -35.14
C ALA A 8 11.64 16.59 -33.70
N PRO A 9 10.46 17.19 -33.43
CA PRO A 9 10.01 17.29 -32.02
C PRO A 9 9.08 16.17 -31.56
N ALA A 10 8.46 15.37 -32.45
CA ALA A 10 7.40 14.43 -32.05
C ALA A 10 7.91 13.12 -31.42
N VAL A 11 9.13 12.68 -31.71
CA VAL A 11 9.65 11.37 -31.26
C VAL A 11 10.12 11.40 -29.79
N ILE A 12 10.47 12.57 -29.25
CA ILE A 12 10.99 12.70 -27.89
C ILE A 12 9.87 12.56 -26.82
N ALA A 13 8.62 12.85 -27.16
CA ALA A 13 7.50 12.77 -26.23
C ALA A 13 7.10 11.32 -25.86
N ALA A 14 7.47 10.32 -26.66
CA ALA A 14 7.10 8.92 -26.42
C ALA A 14 7.98 8.23 -25.35
N LEU A 15 9.16 8.76 -25.02
CA LEU A 15 10.05 8.18 -24.00
C LEU A 15 9.75 8.68 -22.58
N ALA A 16 8.82 9.62 -22.41
CA ALA A 16 8.42 10.17 -21.11
C ALA A 16 7.28 9.39 -20.43
N ALA A 17 6.79 8.31 -21.06
CA ALA A 17 5.92 7.35 -20.38
C ALA A 17 6.77 6.54 -19.38
N GLY A 18 7.13 7.16 -18.25
CA GLY A 18 7.75 6.47 -17.14
C GLY A 18 6.91 5.25 -16.76
N ALA A 19 7.58 4.15 -16.44
CA ALA A 19 6.89 2.96 -15.92
C ALA A 19 6.10 3.37 -14.67
N ALA A 20 4.77 3.40 -14.77
CA ALA A 20 3.89 3.64 -13.64
C ALA A 20 4.01 2.45 -12.67
N GLY A 21 4.99 2.50 -11.78
CA GLY A 21 5.14 1.55 -10.68
C GLY A 21 4.21 1.97 -9.55
N ALA A 22 2.93 1.60 -9.63
CA ALA A 22 2.03 1.65 -8.47
C ALA A 22 2.48 0.56 -7.48
N GLY A 23 3.52 0.85 -6.70
CA GLY A 23 4.03 -0.07 -5.70
C GLY A 23 3.10 -0.05 -4.48
N THR A 24 2.31 -1.11 -4.30
CA THR A 24 1.44 -1.26 -3.11
C THR A 24 2.20 -1.01 -1.79
N LEU A 25 3.47 -1.42 -1.71
CA LEU A 25 4.33 -1.17 -0.56
C LEU A 25 4.63 0.32 -0.35
N ASP A 26 4.88 1.06 -1.42
CA ASP A 26 5.15 2.50 -1.36
C ASP A 26 3.90 3.25 -0.92
N ASP A 27 2.72 2.85 -1.40
CA ASP A 27 1.44 3.41 -0.95
C ASP A 27 1.19 3.15 0.53
N VAL A 28 1.50 1.95 1.03
CA VAL A 28 1.39 1.61 2.47
C VAL A 28 2.36 2.45 3.30
N LYS A 29 3.62 2.57 2.86
CA LYS A 29 4.64 3.39 3.53
C LYS A 29 4.27 4.86 3.55
N ALA A 30 3.81 5.41 2.43
CA ALA A 30 3.38 6.80 2.30
C ALA A 30 2.18 7.11 3.21
N ARG A 31 1.24 6.16 3.34
CA ARG A 31 0.09 6.28 4.26
C ARG A 31 0.50 6.17 5.73
N GLY A 32 1.59 5.48 6.02
CA GLY A 32 2.09 5.28 7.39
C GLY A 32 1.24 4.33 8.23
N VAL A 33 0.28 3.62 7.65
CA VAL A 33 -0.58 2.62 8.32
C VAL A 33 -0.92 1.50 7.36
N LEU A 34 -0.93 0.26 7.84
CA LEU A 34 -1.41 -0.91 7.11
C LEU A 34 -2.92 -1.03 7.30
N LYS A 35 -3.69 -0.85 6.23
CA LYS A 35 -5.12 -1.22 6.21
C LYS A 35 -5.22 -2.73 6.04
N CYS A 36 -5.59 -3.44 7.10
CA CYS A 36 -5.65 -4.89 7.12
C CYS A 36 -7.09 -5.37 7.05
N GLY A 37 -7.43 -6.12 5.99
CA GLY A 37 -8.71 -6.79 5.88
C GLY A 37 -8.80 -7.95 6.87
N VAL A 38 -9.86 -8.00 7.67
CA VAL A 38 -10.09 -9.05 8.67
C VAL A 38 -11.51 -9.57 8.57
N ASN A 39 -11.72 -10.87 8.73
CA ASN A 39 -13.08 -11.41 8.76
C ASN A 39 -13.60 -11.47 10.21
N THR A 40 -14.65 -10.72 10.50
CA THR A 40 -15.29 -10.77 11.82
C THR A 40 -16.19 -12.01 11.96
N GLY A 41 -16.20 -12.61 13.15
CA GLY A 41 -17.17 -13.65 13.51
C GLY A 41 -16.57 -15.04 13.73
N PHE A 42 -15.26 -15.21 13.56
CA PHE A 42 -14.57 -16.45 13.89
C PHE A 42 -13.61 -16.25 15.07
N ALA A 43 -14.02 -16.70 16.25
CA ALA A 43 -13.27 -16.55 17.48
C ALA A 43 -11.87 -17.19 17.34
N GLY A 44 -10.84 -16.44 17.69
CA GLY A 44 -9.44 -16.83 17.53
C GLY A 44 -8.75 -16.29 16.27
N PHE A 45 -9.49 -15.70 15.31
CA PHE A 45 -8.92 -15.14 14.07
C PHE A 45 -8.92 -13.61 14.06
N ALA A 46 -10.10 -12.99 14.08
CA ALA A 46 -10.25 -11.55 14.25
C ALA A 46 -11.51 -11.23 15.04
N TYR A 47 -11.33 -10.74 16.26
CA TYR A 47 -12.43 -10.36 17.14
C TYR A 47 -12.03 -9.15 18.00
N PRO A 48 -12.84 -8.07 18.04
CA PRO A 48 -12.64 -6.99 18.98
C PRO A 48 -13.06 -7.43 20.39
N ASP A 49 -12.22 -7.20 21.40
CA ASP A 49 -12.60 -7.39 22.79
C ASP A 49 -13.59 -6.32 23.29
N ALA A 50 -13.98 -6.39 24.56
CA ALA A 50 -14.94 -5.46 25.17
C ALA A 50 -14.45 -4.00 25.20
N GLN A 51 -13.15 -3.78 25.00
CA GLN A 51 -12.52 -2.47 24.93
C GLN A 51 -12.29 -2.01 23.48
N GLY A 52 -12.74 -2.80 22.50
CA GLY A 52 -12.57 -2.53 21.07
C GLY A 52 -11.18 -2.88 20.53
N LYS A 53 -10.33 -3.56 21.31
CA LYS A 53 -9.01 -3.98 20.86
C LYS A 53 -9.12 -5.30 20.10
N TRP A 54 -8.63 -5.28 18.86
CA TRP A 54 -8.62 -6.44 17.99
C TRP A 54 -7.64 -7.50 18.47
N GLN A 55 -8.09 -8.76 18.47
CA GLN A 55 -7.28 -9.93 18.83
C GLN A 55 -7.53 -11.12 17.87
N GLY A 56 -6.56 -12.03 17.80
CA GLY A 56 -6.63 -13.29 17.05
C GLY A 56 -5.49 -13.47 16.03
N PHE A 57 -5.56 -14.56 15.27
CA PHE A 57 -4.56 -14.95 14.29
C PHE A 57 -4.38 -13.94 13.15
N ASP A 58 -5.47 -13.48 12.51
CA ASP A 58 -5.41 -12.51 11.42
C ASP A 58 -4.80 -11.20 11.94
N VAL A 59 -5.21 -10.78 13.14
CA VAL A 59 -4.67 -9.59 13.82
C VAL A 59 -3.17 -9.72 14.05
N ALA A 60 -2.69 -10.88 14.52
CA ALA A 60 -1.27 -11.13 14.72
C ALA A 60 -0.48 -11.05 13.41
N ILE A 61 -1.04 -11.57 12.30
CA ILE A 61 -0.45 -11.43 10.97
C ILE A 61 -0.40 -9.97 10.54
N CYS A 62 -1.50 -9.22 10.67
CA CYS A 62 -1.53 -7.79 10.34
C CYS A 62 -0.43 -7.02 11.08
N LYS A 63 -0.29 -7.26 12.39
CA LYS A 63 0.74 -6.64 13.23
C LYS A 63 2.15 -7.02 12.80
N ALA A 64 2.40 -8.29 12.47
CA ALA A 64 3.69 -8.75 11.98
C ALA A 64 4.08 -8.06 10.65
N VAL A 65 3.12 -7.93 9.73
CA VAL A 65 3.34 -7.23 8.46
C VAL A 65 3.58 -5.74 8.70
N ALA A 66 2.80 -5.08 9.56
CA ALA A 66 3.00 -3.67 9.91
C ALA A 66 4.38 -3.42 10.54
N ALA A 67 4.81 -4.30 11.45
CA ALA A 67 6.16 -4.23 12.02
C ALA A 67 7.24 -4.36 10.93
N ALA A 68 7.07 -5.28 9.99
CA ALA A 68 8.03 -5.50 8.91
C ALA A 68 8.11 -4.34 7.90
N VAL A 69 6.97 -3.71 7.58
CA VAL A 69 6.90 -2.70 6.50
C VAL A 69 6.95 -1.26 7.00
N LEU A 70 6.50 -0.99 8.24
CA LEU A 70 6.37 0.35 8.84
C LEU A 70 7.22 0.53 10.10
N GLY A 71 7.86 -0.53 10.59
CA GLY A 71 8.70 -0.51 11.81
C GLY A 71 7.92 -0.47 13.12
N ASP A 72 6.59 -0.62 13.08
CA ASP A 72 5.72 -0.54 14.24
C ASP A 72 4.51 -1.47 14.06
N ALA A 73 4.35 -2.42 14.98
CA ALA A 73 3.27 -3.40 14.96
C ALA A 73 1.89 -2.78 15.21
N GLU A 74 1.83 -1.60 15.82
CA GLU A 74 0.56 -0.93 16.14
C GLU A 74 0.08 -0.03 14.99
N LYS A 75 0.84 0.13 13.91
CA LYS A 75 0.43 0.86 12.69
C LYS A 75 -0.51 0.04 11.81
N VAL A 76 -1.64 -0.38 12.37
CA VAL A 76 -2.68 -1.17 11.70
C VAL A 76 -4.05 -0.50 11.85
N GLU A 77 -4.76 -0.42 10.74
CA GLU A 77 -6.19 -0.08 10.68
C GLU A 77 -6.95 -1.33 10.21
N TYR A 78 -7.82 -1.88 11.06
CA TYR A 78 -8.57 -3.09 10.73
C TYR A 78 -9.82 -2.74 9.92
N VAL A 79 -10.00 -3.41 8.78
CA VAL A 79 -11.13 -3.26 7.86
C VAL A 79 -11.93 -4.57 7.87
N PRO A 80 -13.12 -4.61 8.51
CA PRO A 80 -13.99 -5.78 8.54
C PRO A 80 -14.57 -6.19 7.19
#